data_AF-A0A0M7ML19-F1
#
_entry.id   AF-A0A0M7ML19-F1
#
_cell.length_a   1.000
_cell.length_b   1.000
_cell.length_c   1.000
_cell.angle_alpha   90.00
_cell.angle_beta   90.00
_cell.angle_gamma   90.00
#
_symmetry.space_group_name_H-M   'P 1'
#
loop_
_entity.id
_entity.type
_entity.pdbx_description
1 polymer ?
#
loop_
_entity_poly.entity_id
_entity_poly.type
_entity_poly.pdbx_seq_one_letter_code
_entity_poly.pdbx_strand_id
1 'polypeptide(L)'
;MLPPVTLVPDCRVNAYAWMDLELFPYAIDRHHRLVRPFAFWFFSGAYYLPNWMEYWIRRFGRRPALPPELAAVVGWQGESPYRIAPPTQEELAARAGNLPSVKRRWRLASIFGLALWVVLPLFFVGVVVSNW
;
A
#
# COMPACT_ATOMS: atom_id res chain seq x y z
N MET A 1 4.15 -24.81 -19.37
CA MET A 1 3.47 -23.50 -19.54
C MET A 1 3.89 -22.62 -18.38
N LEU A 2 4.39 -21.41 -18.64
CA LEU A 2 4.75 -20.47 -17.58
C LEU A 2 3.49 -19.97 -16.88
N PRO A 3 3.49 -19.83 -15.53
CA PRO A 3 2.35 -19.31 -14.80
C PRO A 3 2.05 -17.86 -15.24
N PRO A 4 0.78 -17.45 -15.23
CA PRO A 4 0.42 -16.09 -15.61
C PRO A 4 1.06 -15.07 -14.68
N VAL A 5 1.63 -14.02 -15.27
CA VAL A 5 2.28 -12.94 -14.53
C VAL A 5 1.20 -12.00 -14.02
N THR A 6 1.29 -11.64 -12.73
CA THR A 6 0.40 -10.66 -12.12
C THR A 6 1.09 -9.31 -12.10
N LEU A 7 0.41 -8.27 -12.59
CA LEU A 7 0.97 -6.92 -12.61
C LEU A 7 0.97 -6.33 -11.20
N VAL A 8 2.13 -5.86 -10.77
CA VAL A 8 2.27 -5.09 -9.53
C VAL A 8 1.38 -3.84 -9.63
N PRO A 9 0.51 -3.57 -8.64
CA PRO A 9 -0.31 -2.38 -8.65
C PRO A 9 0.56 -1.11 -8.61
N ASP A 10 0.23 -0.13 -9.45
CA ASP A 10 0.97 1.13 -9.46
C ASP A 10 0.63 1.97 -8.21
N CYS A 11 1.65 2.26 -7.41
CA CYS A 11 1.57 3.12 -6.22
C CYS A 11 1.05 4.54 -6.51
N ARG A 12 1.06 4.98 -7.77
CA ARG A 12 0.63 6.33 -8.17
C ARG A 12 -0.88 6.51 -8.24
N VAL A 13 -1.65 5.42 -8.41
CA VAL A 13 -3.09 5.51 -8.67
C VAL A 13 -3.89 5.66 -7.37
N ASN A 14 -3.64 4.80 -6.38
CA ASN A 14 -4.28 4.91 -5.06
C ASN A 14 -3.38 4.32 -3.97
N ALA A 15 -3.08 5.13 -2.95
CA ALA A 15 -2.27 4.73 -1.80
C ALA A 15 -2.83 3.51 -1.08
N TYR A 16 -4.12 3.49 -0.80
CA TYR A 16 -4.76 2.44 0.00
C TYR A 16 -4.78 1.09 -0.72
N ALA A 17 -5.09 1.12 -2.02
CA ALA A 17 -5.09 -0.09 -2.82
C ALA A 17 -3.68 -0.66 -2.99
N TRP A 18 -2.68 0.22 -3.14
CA TRP A 18 -1.29 -0.21 -3.20
C TRP A 18 -0.80 -0.78 -1.86
N MET A 19 -1.05 -0.08 -0.74
CA MET A 19 -0.64 -0.53 0.59
C MET A 19 -1.26 -1.89 0.95
N ASP A 20 -2.54 -2.11 0.62
CA ASP A 20 -3.21 -3.39 0.86
C ASP A 20 -2.48 -4.57 0.20
N LEU A 21 -2.06 -4.40 -1.05
CA LEU A 21 -1.49 -5.47 -1.87
C LEU A 21 0.01 -5.64 -1.64
N GLU A 22 0.74 -4.55 -1.41
CA GLU A 22 2.20 -4.60 -1.28
C GLU A 22 2.66 -4.76 0.17
N LEU A 23 2.04 -4.05 1.13
CA LEU A 23 2.45 -4.07 2.53
C LEU A 23 1.74 -5.15 3.35
N PHE A 24 0.53 -5.55 2.93
CA PHE A 24 -0.29 -6.53 3.65
C PHE A 24 -0.72 -7.76 2.82
N PRO A 25 0.12 -8.34 1.94
CA PRO A 25 -0.27 -9.49 1.12
C PRO A 25 -0.62 -10.74 1.94
N TYR A 26 -0.18 -10.81 3.20
CA TYR A 26 -0.47 -11.90 4.12
C TYR A 26 -1.79 -11.72 4.89
N ALA A 27 -2.32 -10.50 4.96
CA ALA A 27 -3.52 -10.17 5.73
C ALA A 27 -4.70 -9.76 4.85
N ILE A 28 -4.42 -9.37 3.61
CA ILE A 28 -5.40 -8.91 2.64
C ILE A 28 -5.24 -9.73 1.36
N ASP A 29 -6.36 -10.26 0.89
CA ASP A 29 -6.46 -10.94 -0.41
C ASP A 29 -6.42 -9.92 -1.56
N ARG A 30 -6.10 -10.37 -2.77
CA ARG A 30 -6.18 -9.62 -4.03
C ARG A 30 -7.52 -8.88 -4.22
N HIS A 31 -8.60 -9.42 -3.67
CA HIS A 31 -9.93 -8.81 -3.63
C HIS A 31 -10.11 -7.72 -2.57
N HIS A 32 -9.03 -7.25 -1.95
CA HIS A 32 -9.04 -6.29 -0.83
C HIS A 32 -9.86 -6.74 0.38
N ARG A 33 -10.06 -8.06 0.52
CA ARG A 33 -10.78 -8.69 1.63
C ARG A 33 -9.82 -9.00 2.76
N LEU A 34 -10.28 -8.79 3.99
CA LEU A 34 -9.48 -9.03 5.18
C LEU A 34 -9.47 -10.54 5.47
N VAL A 35 -8.32 -11.19 5.30
CA VAL A 35 -8.14 -12.62 5.60
C VAL A 35 -7.62 -12.82 7.02
N ARG A 36 -6.73 -11.91 7.48
CA ARG A 36 -6.16 -11.96 8.83
C ARG A 36 -6.40 -10.63 9.56
N PRO A 37 -7.59 -10.44 10.17
CA PRO A 37 -7.99 -9.17 10.78
C PRO A 37 -7.01 -8.67 11.84
N PHE A 38 -6.63 -9.55 12.76
CA PHE A 38 -5.72 -9.20 13.85
C PHE A 38 -4.36 -8.71 13.33
N ALA A 39 -3.78 -9.46 12.40
CA ALA A 39 -2.48 -9.10 11.81
C ALA A 39 -2.56 -7.75 11.09
N PHE A 40 -3.61 -7.52 10.30
CA PHE A 40 -3.83 -6.22 9.66
C PHE A 40 -3.88 -5.09 10.68
N TRP A 41 -4.73 -5.17 11.70
CA TRP A 41 -4.89 -4.09 12.68
C TRP A 41 -3.63 -3.83 13.49
N PHE A 42 -2.92 -4.88 13.91
CA PHE A 42 -1.67 -4.75 14.65
C PHE A 42 -0.58 -4.09 13.80
N PHE A 43 -0.29 -4.63 12.60
CA PHE A 43 0.79 -4.12 11.77
C PHE A 43 0.48 -2.77 11.12
N SER A 44 -0.79 -2.51 10.75
CA SER A 44 -1.18 -1.20 10.21
C SER A 44 -1.05 -0.07 11.25
N GLY A 45 -1.29 -0.36 12.53
CA GLY A 45 -1.08 0.59 13.62
C GLY A 45 0.40 0.70 14.02
N ALA A 46 1.05 -0.42 14.33
CA ALA A 46 2.44 -0.46 14.79
C ALA A 46 3.40 0.15 13.77
N TYR A 47 3.16 -0.07 12.47
CA TYR A 47 3.99 0.47 11.39
C TYR A 47 3.30 1.60 10.62
N TYR A 48 2.34 2.30 11.23
CA TYR A 48 1.57 3.36 10.55
C TYR A 48 2.47 4.41 9.88
N LEU A 49 3.38 5.04 10.64
CA LEU A 49 4.31 6.03 10.08
C LEU A 49 5.24 5.42 9.01
N PRO A 50 5.94 4.31 9.27
CA PRO A 50 6.77 3.65 8.27
C PRO A 50 6.03 3.29 6.96
N ASN A 51 4.81 2.79 7.04
CA ASN A 51 3.99 2.43 5.87
C ASN A 51 3.71 3.65 4.98
N TRP A 52 3.36 4.78 5.61
CA TRP A 52 3.18 6.03 4.89
C TRP A 52 4.49 6.57 4.33
N MET A 53 5.59 6.50 5.09
CA MET A 53 6.91 6.92 4.61
C MET A 53 7.34 6.11 3.37
N GLU A 54 7.17 4.79 3.39
CA GLU A 54 7.48 3.94 2.24
C GLU A 54 6.65 4.34 1.02
N TYR A 55 5.36 4.58 1.21
CA TYR A 55 4.50 5.10 0.15
C TYR A 55 5.01 6.42 -0.43
N TRP A 56 5.35 7.39 0.44
CA TRP A 56 5.89 8.69 0.03
C TRP A 56 7.20 8.54 -0.75
N ILE A 57 8.13 7.71 -0.26
CA ILE A 57 9.41 7.43 -0.93
C ILE A 57 9.17 6.80 -2.30
N ARG A 58 8.26 5.83 -2.43
CA ARG A 58 8.01 5.17 -3.71
C ARG A 58 7.26 6.05 -4.72
N ARG A 59 6.42 6.97 -4.23
CA ARG A 59 5.65 7.90 -5.05
C ARG A 59 6.49 9.09 -5.53
N PHE A 60 7.30 9.67 -4.65
CA PHE A 60 8.00 10.93 -4.91
C PHE A 60 9.54 10.79 -4.96
N GLY A 61 10.08 9.66 -4.53
CA GLY A 61 11.51 9.37 -4.63
C GLY A 61 11.96 9.36 -6.09
N ARG A 62 13.10 10.01 -6.35
CA ARG A 62 13.76 9.95 -7.64
C ARG A 62 14.13 8.50 -7.92
N ARG A 63 13.53 7.91 -8.96
CA ARG A 63 13.96 6.62 -9.47
C ARG A 63 15.22 6.83 -10.31
N PRO A 64 16.28 6.03 -10.12
CA PRO A 64 17.43 6.09 -11.00
C PRO A 64 16.97 5.85 -12.44
N ALA A 65 17.61 6.53 -13.39
CA ALA A 65 17.36 6.27 -14.80
C ALA A 65 17.59 4.78 -15.08
N LEU A 66 16.71 4.17 -15.89
CA LEU A 66 16.93 2.79 -16.30
C LEU A 66 18.30 2.71 -16.99
N PRO A 67 19.11 1.68 -16.70
CA PRO A 67 20.29 1.37 -17.49
C PRO A 67 19.91 1.34 -18.98
N PRO A 68 20.77 1.85 -19.88
CA PRO A 68 20.46 1.94 -21.30
C PRO A 68 20.09 0.59 -21.92
N GLU A 69 20.66 -0.51 -21.40
CA GLU A 69 20.32 -1.89 -21.75
C GLU A 69 18.84 -2.24 -21.48
N LEU A 70 18.30 -1.79 -20.34
CA LEU A 70 16.91 -2.03 -19.96
C LEU A 70 15.96 -1.02 -20.62
N ALA A 71 16.42 0.19 -20.94
CA ALA A 71 15.61 1.18 -21.65
C ALA A 71 15.18 0.67 -23.04
N ALA A 72 16.05 -0.07 -23.72
CA ALA A 72 15.74 -0.72 -25.01
C ALA A 72 14.65 -1.80 -24.87
N VAL A 73 14.64 -2.54 -23.76
CA VAL A 73 13.63 -3.58 -23.47
C VAL A 73 12.29 -2.98 -23.03
N VAL A 74 12.31 -1.86 -22.29
CA VAL A 74 11.07 -1.16 -21.88
C VAL A 74 10.36 -0.51 -23.08
N GLY A 75 11.10 -0.16 -24.13
CA GLY A 75 10.53 0.31 -25.40
C GLY A 75 9.93 -0.77 -26.29
N TRP A 76 9.94 -2.04 -25.86
CA TRP A 76 9.45 -3.15 -26.67
C TRP A 76 7.93 -3.06 -26.89
N GLN A 77 7.54 -2.96 -28.17
CA GLN A 77 6.14 -2.85 -28.61
C GLN A 77 5.51 -4.20 -29.01
N GLY A 78 6.22 -5.32 -28.84
CA GLY A 78 5.69 -6.65 -29.14
C GLY A 78 4.64 -7.10 -28.12
N GLU A 79 3.80 -8.07 -28.50
CA GLU A 79 2.89 -8.72 -27.55
C GLU A 79 3.70 -9.39 -26.44
N SER A 80 3.39 -9.08 -25.18
CA SER A 80 4.06 -9.68 -24.01
C SER A 80 4.05 -11.21 -24.12
N PRO A 81 5.20 -11.90 -23.99
CA PRO A 81 5.26 -13.35 -24.12
C PRO A 81 4.66 -14.03 -22.87
N TYR A 82 4.37 -13.23 -21.83
CA TYR A 82 3.77 -13.66 -20.59
C TYR A 82 2.27 -13.42 -20.64
N ARG A 83 1.51 -14.44 -20.26
CA ARG A 83 0.07 -14.33 -20.06
C ARG A 83 -0.17 -13.43 -18.85
N ILE A 84 -0.64 -12.21 -19.09
CA ILE A 84 -1.00 -11.27 -18.01
C ILE A 84 -2.39 -11.65 -17.50
N ALA A 85 -2.52 -11.87 -16.20
CA ALA A 85 -3.84 -12.01 -15.59
C ALA A 85 -4.57 -10.66 -15.65
N PRO A 86 -5.75 -10.56 -16.30
CA PRO A 86 -6.48 -9.31 -16.35
C PRO A 86 -6.90 -8.90 -14.93
N PRO A 87 -6.82 -7.60 -14.60
CA PRO A 87 -7.24 -7.12 -13.29
C PRO A 87 -8.75 -7.34 -13.12
N THR A 88 -9.15 -7.80 -11.93
CA THR A 88 -10.56 -8.02 -11.61
C THR A 88 -11.30 -6.69 -11.46
N GLN A 89 -12.64 -6.70 -11.57
CA GLN A 89 -13.44 -5.49 -11.39
C GLN A 89 -13.25 -4.85 -10.01
N GLU A 90 -13.06 -5.67 -8.96
CA GLU A 90 -12.79 -5.19 -7.61
C GLU A 90 -11.40 -4.53 -7.51
N GLU A 91 -10.38 -5.08 -8.15
CA GLU A 91 -9.04 -4.47 -8.23
C GLU A 91 -9.07 -3.14 -9.00
N LEU A 92 -9.82 -3.07 -10.11
CA LEU A 92 -10.02 -1.84 -10.87
C LEU A 92 -10.74 -0.78 -10.02
N ALA A 93 -11.80 -1.17 -9.29
CA ALA A 93 -12.51 -0.28 -8.38
C ALA A 93 -11.64 0.20 -7.22
N ALA A 94 -10.81 -0.69 -6.65
CA ALA A 94 -9.87 -0.34 -5.59
C ALA A 94 -8.79 0.62 -6.09
N ARG A 95 -8.18 0.33 -7.26
CA ARG A 95 -7.20 1.21 -7.91
C ARG A 95 -7.80 2.59 -8.20
N ALA A 96 -9.05 2.64 -8.68
CA ALA A 96 -9.77 3.90 -8.91
C ALA A 96 -10.18 4.64 -7.62
N GLY A 97 -10.04 4.01 -6.44
CA GLY A 97 -10.48 4.58 -5.16
C GLY A 97 -11.99 4.53 -4.94
N ASN A 98 -12.70 3.77 -5.79
CA ASN A 98 -14.15 3.61 -5.75
C ASN A 98 -14.59 2.48 -4.83
N LEU A 99 -13.69 1.70 -4.24
CA LEU A 99 -14.03 0.63 -3.30
C LEU A 99 -14.29 1.19 -1.88
N PRO A 100 -15.54 1.24 -1.39
CA PRO A 100 -15.86 1.89 -0.12
C PRO A 100 -15.29 1.15 1.09
N SER A 101 -15.17 -0.17 1.00
CA SER A 101 -14.63 -1.04 2.05
C SER A 101 -13.15 -0.72 2.35
N VAL A 102 -12.32 -0.57 1.31
CA VAL A 102 -10.91 -0.17 1.44
C VAL A 102 -10.81 1.21 2.06
N LYS A 103 -11.58 2.18 1.56
CA LYS A 103 -11.58 3.55 2.07
C LYS A 103 -11.97 3.61 3.55
N ARG A 104 -13.04 2.91 3.94
CA ARG A 104 -13.49 2.87 5.33
C ARG A 104 -12.46 2.21 6.25
N ARG A 105 -11.88 1.09 5.83
CA ARG A 105 -10.84 0.37 6.59
C ARG A 105 -9.62 1.24 6.82
N TRP A 106 -9.09 1.87 5.78
CA TRP A 106 -7.91 2.72 5.91
C TRP A 106 -8.17 4.00 6.70
N ARG A 107 -9.37 4.57 6.63
CA ARG A 107 -9.76 5.66 7.55
C ARG A 107 -9.67 5.23 9.00
N LEU A 108 -10.21 4.06 9.35
CA LEU A 108 -10.10 3.52 10.70
C LEU A 108 -8.64 3.24 11.08
N ALA A 109 -7.86 2.62 10.19
CA ALA A 109 -6.44 2.37 10.43
C ALA A 109 -5.65 3.67 10.64
N SER A 110 -5.98 4.75 9.92
CA SER A 110 -5.41 6.08 10.13
C SER A 110 -5.80 6.69 11.47
N ILE A 111 -7.04 6.51 11.93
CA ILE A 111 -7.46 6.99 13.27
C ILE A 111 -6.66 6.26 14.35
N PHE A 112 -6.57 4.92 14.28
CA PHE A 112 -5.80 4.13 15.25
C PHE A 112 -4.31 4.45 15.19
N GLY A 113 -3.75 4.56 13.98
CA GLY A 113 -2.35 4.90 13.75
C GLY A 113 -1.98 6.27 14.29
N LEU A 114 -2.80 7.30 14.05
CA LEU A 114 -2.59 8.65 14.59
C LEU A 114 -2.78 8.70 16.12
N ALA A 115 -3.74 7.97 16.68
CA ALA A 115 -3.89 7.87 18.12
C ALA A 115 -2.63 7.29 18.78
N LEU A 116 -2.06 6.24 18.18
CA LEU A 116 -0.85 5.58 18.68
C LEU A 116 0.42 6.43 18.51
N TRP A 117 0.60 7.03 17.34
CA TRP A 117 1.84 7.73 16.98
C TRP A 117 1.87 9.22 17.35
N VAL A 118 0.73 9.84 17.58
CA VAL A 118 0.63 11.29 17.83
C VAL A 118 0.01 11.58 19.19
N VAL A 119 -1.19 11.07 19.45
CA VAL A 119 -1.95 11.44 20.65
C VAL A 119 -1.28 10.89 21.92
N LEU A 120 -0.91 9.62 21.92
CA LEU A 120 -0.25 8.97 23.07
C LEU A 120 1.09 9.64 23.45
N PRO A 121 2.02 9.87 22.50
CA PRO A 121 3.26 10.58 22.79
C PRO A 121 3.05 12.02 23.29
N LEU A 122 2.13 12.78 22.67
CA LEU A 122 1.83 14.15 23.11
C LEU A 122 1.23 14.19 24.50
N PHE A 123 0.32 13.26 24.82
CA PHE A 123 -0.24 13.13 26.15
C PHE A 123 0.84 12.79 27.19
N PHE A 124 1.73 11.85 26.88
CA PHE A 124 2.84 11.49 27.75
C PHE A 124 3.75 12.70 28.02
N VAL A 125 4.16 13.44 26.99
CA VAL A 125 4.94 14.67 27.14
C VAL A 125 4.18 15.70 27.98
N GLY A 126 2.89 15.89 27.74
CA GLY A 126 2.05 16.82 28.52
C GLY A 126 2.01 16.48 30.01
N VAL A 127 1.81 15.20 30.35
CA VAL A 127 1.78 14.73 31.74
C VAL A 127 3.15 14.86 32.41
N VAL A 128 4.23 14.56 31.69
CA VAL A 128 5.60 14.71 32.22
C VAL A 128 5.92 16.18 32.50
N VAL A 129 5.58 17.08 31.56
CA VAL A 129 5.81 18.53 31.72
C VAL A 129 4.95 19.13 32.82
N SER A 130 3.70 18.67 33.00
CA SER A 130 2.82 19.20 34.07
C SER A 130 3.21 18.74 35.47
N ASN A 131 4.00 17.67 35.59
CA ASN A 131 4.46 17.10 36.87
C ASN A 131 5.91 17.47 37.22
N TRP A 132 6.50 18.43 36.52
CA TRP A 132 7.82 19.01 36.77
C TRP A 132 7.68 20.44 37.30
#